data_AF-A0A9N8L611-F1
#
_entry.id   AF-A0A9N8L611-F1
#
_cell.length_a   1.000
_cell.length_b   1.000
_cell.length_c   1.000
_cell.angle_alpha   90.00
_cell.angle_beta   90.00
_cell.angle_gamma   90.00
#
_symmetry.space_group_name_H-M   'P 1'
#
loop_
_entity.id
_entity.type
_entity.pdbx_description
1 polymer ?
#
loop_
_entity_poly.entity_id
_entity_poly.type
_entity_poly.pdbx_seq_one_letter_code
_entity_poly.pdbx_strand_id
1 'polypeptide(L)'
;MEECPDQYFSSYEDLDAGAKKVYAVEASNIADLAKEVVKENKLDHIIEVIKEKVEDIKIPKVDAIVSEWMGFYLLHEGMLDSVIYARENFLKDDGEMFPESATIFVAPCSIPSLYNNWNNVHGVSLKCFAKELRATKNLRPEIVEVKPEDLLGEEIAYCWVNMREDTAEDLNEFTLKHVVGASKNGNYQGLCVWFECNFPQLPDGTGDGRVVLDTSPKSALTHWKQTVIVLPHEQDVEEGEPIAFELNMSRDPTSSRRYNIQLSMLSPEDVDHPLPCSCHFTKCILTKAVLAQHAERALIENKMDDEKVGIIMDEPIDDDDDDS
;
A
#
# COMPACT_ATOMS: atom_id res chain seq x y z
N MET A 1 -21.91 -3.31 -16.13
CA MET A 1 -20.85 -3.79 -15.23
C MET A 1 -20.02 -4.71 -16.08
N GLU A 2 -18.99 -4.15 -16.70
CA GLU A 2 -17.96 -4.91 -17.41
C GLU A 2 -17.04 -5.46 -16.32
N GLU A 3 -17.04 -6.78 -16.13
CA GLU A 3 -16.05 -7.47 -15.32
C GLU A 3 -14.72 -7.45 -16.07
N CYS A 4 -13.65 -7.05 -15.38
CA CYS A 4 -12.33 -6.85 -15.94
C CYS A 4 -11.68 -8.22 -16.23
N PRO A 5 -11.26 -8.52 -17.48
CA PRO A 5 -10.65 -9.81 -17.83
C PRO A 5 -9.22 -10.03 -17.28
N ASP A 6 -8.65 -9.04 -16.59
CA ASP A 6 -7.21 -9.02 -16.28
C ASP A 6 -6.82 -9.83 -15.01
N GLN A 7 -7.78 -10.40 -14.28
CA GLN A 7 -7.51 -11.17 -13.05
C GLN A 7 -6.92 -12.57 -13.29
N TYR A 8 -6.83 -13.04 -14.53
CA TYR A 8 -6.73 -14.48 -14.82
C TYR A 8 -5.34 -14.98 -15.29
N PHE A 9 -4.35 -14.11 -15.42
CA PHE A 9 -3.06 -14.45 -16.05
C PHE A 9 -1.95 -14.93 -15.09
N SER A 10 -2.19 -14.97 -13.77
CA SER A 10 -1.18 -15.42 -12.79
C SER A 10 -0.70 -16.87 -13.02
N SER A 11 -1.49 -17.74 -13.64
CA SER A 11 -1.15 -19.17 -13.79
C SER A 11 -0.12 -19.49 -14.87
N TYR A 12 0.19 -18.56 -15.77
CA TYR A 12 1.15 -18.79 -16.87
C TYR A 12 2.59 -18.51 -16.46
N GLU A 13 2.82 -17.53 -15.58
CA GLU A 13 4.15 -17.16 -15.09
C GLU A 13 4.74 -18.24 -14.15
N ASP A 14 3.88 -18.96 -13.42
CA ASP A 14 4.28 -20.05 -12.50
C ASP A 14 4.92 -21.27 -13.21
N LEU A 15 4.70 -21.43 -14.51
CA LEU A 15 5.17 -22.59 -15.27
C LEU A 15 6.59 -22.41 -15.83
N ASP A 16 6.96 -21.19 -16.21
CA ASP A 16 8.37 -20.87 -16.53
C ASP A 16 9.24 -20.88 -15.25
N ALA A 17 8.61 -20.83 -14.07
CA ALA A 17 9.27 -20.99 -12.78
C ALA A 17 9.51 -22.46 -12.36
N GLY A 18 9.04 -23.45 -13.13
CA GLY A 18 9.37 -24.87 -12.90
C GLY A 18 8.54 -25.61 -11.84
N ALA A 19 7.32 -25.16 -11.57
CA ALA A 19 6.41 -25.82 -10.64
C ALA A 19 6.08 -27.28 -11.05
N LYS A 20 6.11 -28.21 -10.10
CA LYS A 20 5.81 -29.65 -10.35
C LYS A 20 4.31 -29.92 -10.53
N LYS A 21 3.47 -29.15 -9.86
CA LYS A 21 2.01 -29.28 -9.83
C LYS A 21 1.43 -27.94 -9.40
N VAL A 22 0.36 -27.51 -10.06
CA VAL A 22 -0.38 -26.28 -9.73
C VAL A 22 -1.85 -26.62 -9.55
N TYR A 23 -2.47 -26.10 -8.50
CA TYR A 23 -3.91 -26.18 -8.26
C TYR A 23 -4.53 -24.79 -8.49
N ALA A 24 -5.16 -24.59 -9.64
CA ALA A 24 -5.82 -23.33 -9.98
C ALA A 24 -7.28 -23.39 -9.52
N VAL A 25 -7.61 -22.69 -8.44
CA VAL A 25 -8.93 -22.75 -7.79
C VAL A 25 -9.74 -21.53 -8.15
N GLU A 26 -10.92 -21.73 -8.74
CA GLU A 26 -11.77 -20.63 -9.22
C GLU A 26 -13.24 -21.03 -9.12
N ALA A 27 -14.05 -20.27 -8.35
CA ALA A 27 -15.43 -20.63 -8.09
C ALA A 27 -16.40 -20.26 -9.23
N SER A 28 -16.02 -19.30 -10.08
CA SER A 28 -16.86 -18.77 -11.15
C SER A 28 -16.81 -19.62 -12.43
N ASN A 29 -17.63 -19.25 -13.42
CA ASN A 29 -17.72 -19.97 -14.68
C ASN A 29 -16.47 -19.83 -15.56
N ILE A 30 -15.57 -18.88 -15.27
CA ILE A 30 -14.32 -18.71 -16.01
C ILE A 30 -13.39 -19.93 -15.85
N ALA A 31 -13.55 -20.71 -14.78
CA ALA A 31 -12.80 -21.96 -14.58
C ALA A 31 -12.97 -22.96 -15.73
N ASP A 32 -14.14 -22.98 -16.41
CA ASP A 32 -14.36 -23.86 -17.54
C ASP A 32 -13.52 -23.43 -18.75
N LEU A 33 -13.41 -22.11 -18.99
CA LEU A 33 -12.51 -21.57 -20.00
C LEU A 33 -11.04 -21.77 -19.63
N ALA A 34 -10.67 -21.58 -18.36
CA ALA A 34 -9.31 -21.82 -17.88
C ALA A 34 -8.86 -23.28 -18.12
N LYS A 35 -9.76 -24.26 -17.96
CA LYS A 35 -9.49 -25.66 -18.34
C LYS A 35 -9.19 -25.82 -19.82
N GLU A 36 -9.93 -25.14 -20.68
CA GLU A 36 -9.70 -25.17 -22.13
C GLU A 36 -8.34 -24.55 -22.47
N VAL A 37 -8.00 -23.39 -21.88
CA VAL A 37 -6.70 -22.72 -22.05
C VAL A 37 -5.54 -23.63 -21.61
N VAL A 38 -5.63 -24.23 -20.43
CA VAL A 38 -4.60 -25.15 -19.90
C VAL A 38 -4.40 -26.34 -20.85
N LYS A 39 -5.50 -26.91 -21.36
CA LYS A 39 -5.46 -28.06 -22.29
C LYS A 39 -4.91 -27.69 -23.66
N GLU A 40 -5.31 -26.54 -24.22
CA GLU A 40 -4.82 -26.04 -25.51
C GLU A 40 -3.30 -25.91 -25.52
N ASN A 41 -2.74 -25.53 -24.37
CA ASN A 41 -1.31 -25.34 -24.19
C ASN A 41 -0.59 -26.59 -23.63
N LYS A 42 -1.30 -27.72 -23.51
CA LYS A 42 -0.76 -29.03 -23.08
C LYS A 42 -0.18 -29.00 -21.67
N LEU A 43 -0.73 -28.16 -20.80
CA LEU A 43 -0.28 -27.96 -19.42
C LEU A 43 -1.15 -28.73 -18.41
N ASP A 44 -2.14 -29.48 -18.87
CA ASP A 44 -3.11 -30.23 -18.07
C ASP A 44 -2.49 -31.36 -17.23
N HIS A 45 -1.24 -31.73 -17.51
CA HIS A 45 -0.45 -32.65 -16.70
C HIS A 45 0.22 -31.98 -15.47
N ILE A 46 0.33 -30.65 -15.47
CA ILE A 46 0.92 -29.85 -14.38
C ILE A 46 -0.17 -29.05 -13.65
N ILE A 47 -1.04 -28.36 -14.39
CA ILE A 47 -2.10 -27.50 -13.85
C ILE A 47 -3.41 -28.29 -13.75
N GLU A 48 -3.98 -28.33 -12.56
CA GLU A 48 -5.32 -28.83 -12.29
C GLU A 48 -6.24 -27.67 -11.91
N VAL A 49 -7.22 -27.40 -12.77
CA VAL A 49 -8.22 -26.33 -12.53
C VAL A 49 -9.42 -26.91 -11.78
N ILE A 50 -9.70 -26.37 -10.60
CA ILE A 50 -10.77 -26.80 -9.70
C ILE A 50 -11.85 -25.72 -9.65
N LYS A 51 -13.05 -26.05 -10.14
CA LYS A 51 -14.19 -25.12 -10.21
C LYS A 51 -15.01 -25.16 -8.92
N GLU A 52 -14.45 -24.70 -7.81
CA GLU A 52 -15.09 -24.67 -6.50
C GLU A 52 -14.54 -23.48 -5.68
N LYS A 53 -15.17 -23.18 -4.56
CA LYS A 53 -14.61 -22.23 -3.58
C LYS A 53 -13.44 -22.89 -2.86
N VAL A 54 -12.41 -22.10 -2.53
CA VAL A 54 -11.21 -22.63 -1.84
C VAL A 54 -11.55 -23.22 -0.47
N GLU A 55 -12.63 -22.77 0.16
CA GLU A 55 -13.13 -23.30 1.42
C GLU A 55 -13.77 -24.70 1.31
N ASP A 56 -14.14 -25.11 0.09
CA ASP A 56 -14.87 -26.35 -0.17
C ASP A 56 -13.96 -27.46 -0.77
N ILE A 57 -12.74 -27.13 -1.18
CA ILE A 57 -11.82 -28.09 -1.85
C ILE A 57 -11.01 -28.94 -0.86
N LYS A 58 -10.40 -30.01 -1.39
CA LYS A 58 -9.44 -30.84 -0.67
C LYS A 58 -8.22 -31.12 -1.54
N ILE A 59 -7.10 -30.49 -1.20
CA ILE A 59 -5.81 -30.65 -1.86
C ILE A 59 -4.72 -30.94 -0.81
N PRO A 60 -3.57 -31.55 -1.20
CA PRO A 60 -2.43 -31.65 -0.30
C PRO A 60 -1.86 -30.26 0.04
N LYS A 61 -1.03 -30.20 1.09
CA LYS A 61 -0.30 -28.98 1.44
C LYS A 61 0.63 -28.56 0.28
N VAL A 62 0.67 -27.26 -0.02
CA VAL A 62 1.44 -26.62 -1.10
C VAL A 62 2.63 -25.82 -0.56
N ASP A 63 3.65 -25.69 -1.39
CA ASP A 63 4.88 -24.94 -1.07
C ASP A 63 4.72 -23.43 -1.25
N ALA A 64 3.77 -22.99 -2.07
CA ALA A 64 3.50 -21.58 -2.31
C ALA A 64 2.01 -21.35 -2.60
N ILE A 65 1.53 -20.17 -2.24
CA ILE A 65 0.23 -19.63 -2.66
C ILE A 65 0.48 -18.34 -3.41
N VAL A 66 -0.02 -18.29 -4.65
CA VAL A 66 -0.03 -17.10 -5.50
C VAL A 66 -1.48 -16.68 -5.69
N SER A 67 -1.78 -15.43 -5.37
CA SER A 67 -3.13 -14.91 -5.53
C SER A 67 -3.10 -13.42 -5.84
N GLU A 68 -3.83 -13.04 -6.88
CA GLU A 68 -4.33 -11.67 -7.05
C GLU A 68 -5.65 -11.62 -6.28
N TRP A 69 -5.66 -10.92 -5.14
CA TRP A 69 -6.82 -10.83 -4.24
C TRP A 69 -7.24 -9.38 -3.96
N MET A 70 -6.50 -8.43 -4.51
CA MET A 70 -6.56 -7.04 -4.13
C MET A 70 -7.77 -6.38 -4.78
N GLY A 71 -8.65 -5.81 -3.97
CA GLY A 71 -9.73 -4.96 -4.46
C GLY A 71 -9.34 -3.49 -4.54
N PHE A 72 -10.32 -2.63 -4.82
CA PHE A 72 -10.16 -1.20 -4.61
C PHE A 72 -9.75 -0.90 -3.15
N TYR A 73 -8.86 0.10 -2.98
CA TYR A 73 -8.22 0.44 -1.71
C TYR A 73 -7.68 -0.78 -0.94
N LEU A 74 -7.24 -1.82 -1.67
CA LEU A 74 -6.78 -3.14 -1.21
C LEU A 74 -7.90 -4.07 -0.69
N LEU A 75 -8.81 -3.55 0.14
CA LEU A 75 -9.70 -4.38 0.98
C LEU A 75 -11.11 -4.60 0.40
N HIS A 76 -11.51 -3.87 -0.65
CA HIS A 76 -12.81 -4.08 -1.30
C HIS A 76 -12.92 -5.49 -1.90
N GLU A 77 -14.14 -5.99 -2.14
CA GLU A 77 -14.44 -7.31 -2.74
C GLU A 77 -14.13 -8.55 -1.89
N GLY A 78 -13.32 -8.43 -0.84
CA GLY A 78 -13.19 -9.38 0.27
C GLY A 78 -12.71 -10.78 -0.13
N MET A 79 -11.78 -10.87 -1.09
CA MET A 79 -11.13 -12.14 -1.44
C MET A 79 -10.02 -12.52 -0.44
N LEU A 80 -9.53 -11.55 0.34
CA LEU A 80 -8.48 -11.74 1.33
C LEU A 80 -8.81 -12.80 2.39
N ASP A 81 -10.08 -12.90 2.82
CA ASP A 81 -10.54 -13.96 3.75
C ASP A 81 -10.30 -15.37 3.17
N SER A 82 -10.55 -15.56 1.87
CA SER A 82 -10.32 -16.83 1.18
C SER A 82 -8.84 -17.16 1.03
N VAL A 83 -7.98 -16.14 0.82
CA VAL A 83 -6.53 -16.31 0.77
C VAL A 83 -5.97 -16.69 2.14
N ILE A 84 -6.45 -16.06 3.21
CA ILE A 84 -6.11 -16.42 4.60
C ILE A 84 -6.54 -17.85 4.90
N TYR A 85 -7.76 -18.25 4.50
CA TYR A 85 -8.21 -19.63 4.63
C TYR A 85 -7.29 -20.60 3.90
N ALA A 86 -6.90 -20.27 2.67
CA ALA A 86 -6.01 -21.11 1.85
C ALA A 86 -4.63 -21.27 2.52
N ARG A 87 -4.07 -20.19 3.07
CA ARG A 87 -2.82 -20.22 3.84
C ARG A 87 -2.92 -21.20 5.00
N GLU A 88 -3.94 -21.04 5.84
CA GLU A 88 -4.09 -21.85 7.07
C GLU A 88 -4.31 -23.34 6.77
N ASN A 89 -5.09 -23.65 5.73
CA ASN A 89 -5.49 -25.02 5.43
C ASN A 89 -4.53 -25.72 4.46
N PHE A 90 -3.93 -24.99 3.51
CA PHE A 90 -3.18 -25.59 2.41
C PHE A 90 -1.71 -25.19 2.35
N LEU A 91 -1.24 -24.09 2.96
CA LEU A 91 0.19 -23.78 2.94
C LEU A 91 0.97 -24.63 3.96
N LYS A 92 2.18 -25.05 3.59
CA LYS A 92 3.16 -25.65 4.51
C LYS A 92 3.73 -24.59 5.47
N ASP A 93 4.30 -25.02 6.58
CA ASP A 93 4.88 -24.11 7.59
C ASP A 93 6.05 -23.28 7.05
N ASP A 94 6.80 -23.83 6.08
CA ASP A 94 7.90 -23.19 5.36
C ASP A 94 7.49 -22.68 3.98
N GLY A 95 6.19 -22.59 3.71
CA GLY A 95 5.65 -22.16 2.43
C GLY A 95 5.69 -20.64 2.22
N GLU A 96 5.58 -20.25 0.96
CA GLU A 96 5.72 -18.86 0.51
C GLU A 96 4.37 -18.25 0.07
N MET A 97 4.19 -16.95 0.34
CA MET A 97 3.01 -16.18 -0.05
C MET A 97 3.39 -15.15 -1.12
N PHE A 98 2.62 -15.08 -2.21
CA PHE A 98 2.81 -14.12 -3.28
C PHE A 98 1.50 -13.34 -3.52
N PRO A 99 1.44 -12.04 -3.17
CA PRO A 99 2.44 -11.26 -2.43
C PRO A 99 2.59 -11.69 -0.95
N GLU A 100 3.73 -11.35 -0.30
CA GLU A 100 3.99 -11.68 1.11
C GLU A 100 3.43 -10.64 2.08
N SER A 101 3.28 -9.39 1.62
CA SER A 101 2.66 -8.33 2.41
C SER A 101 2.08 -7.24 1.52
N ALA A 102 1.19 -6.44 2.08
CA ALA A 102 0.63 -5.27 1.42
C ALA A 102 0.59 -4.07 2.37
N THR A 103 0.77 -2.86 1.84
CA THR A 103 0.64 -1.62 2.62
C THR A 103 -0.37 -0.72 1.96
N ILE A 104 -1.35 -0.24 2.72
CA ILE A 104 -2.25 0.84 2.31
C ILE A 104 -1.57 2.17 2.66
N PHE A 105 -1.56 3.09 1.70
CA PHE A 105 -1.06 4.44 1.89
C PHE A 105 -2.17 5.45 1.70
N VAL A 106 -2.02 6.59 2.39
CA VAL A 106 -2.92 7.73 2.26
C VAL A 106 -2.16 9.03 2.14
N ALA A 107 -2.72 9.99 1.40
CA ALA A 107 -2.24 11.37 1.38
C ALA A 107 -3.39 12.35 1.10
N PRO A 108 -3.33 13.58 1.67
CA PRO A 108 -4.20 14.68 1.25
C PRO A 108 -4.06 14.96 -0.24
N CYS A 109 -5.16 15.27 -0.93
CA CYS A 109 -5.14 15.52 -2.37
C CYS A 109 -6.14 16.60 -2.81
N SER A 110 -5.83 17.17 -3.96
CA SER A 110 -6.77 17.82 -4.87
C SER A 110 -7.32 16.80 -5.87
N ILE A 111 -8.48 17.09 -6.45
CA ILE A 111 -9.12 16.28 -7.49
C ILE A 111 -9.69 17.19 -8.60
N PRO A 112 -8.83 17.99 -9.25
CA PRO A 112 -9.26 18.96 -10.26
C PRO A 112 -9.93 18.28 -11.47
N SER A 113 -9.57 17.02 -11.77
CA SER A 113 -10.15 16.23 -12.86
C SER A 113 -11.68 16.06 -12.75
N LEU A 114 -12.22 16.02 -11.53
CA LEU A 114 -13.65 15.90 -11.27
C LEU A 114 -14.37 17.25 -11.25
N TYR A 115 -13.71 18.33 -10.80
CA TYR A 115 -14.37 19.59 -10.48
C TYR A 115 -14.03 20.76 -11.40
N ASN A 116 -12.77 20.90 -11.83
CA ASN A 116 -12.31 22.11 -12.52
C ASN A 116 -12.90 22.25 -13.92
N ASN A 117 -13.20 21.14 -14.59
CA ASN A 117 -13.81 21.14 -15.92
C ASN A 117 -15.19 21.84 -15.93
N TRP A 118 -15.91 21.85 -14.81
CA TRP A 118 -17.22 22.50 -14.70
C TRP A 118 -17.14 24.02 -14.54
N ASN A 119 -15.96 24.58 -14.25
CA ASN A 119 -15.79 26.02 -14.14
C ASN A 119 -16.06 26.73 -15.47
N ASN A 120 -15.76 26.07 -16.59
CA ASN A 120 -15.97 26.59 -17.93
C ASN A 120 -16.08 25.44 -18.95
N VAL A 121 -17.30 25.13 -19.36
CA VAL A 121 -17.60 24.21 -20.45
C VAL A 121 -17.99 25.05 -21.67
N HIS A 122 -17.04 25.26 -22.58
CA HIS A 122 -17.23 26.02 -23.83
C HIS A 122 -17.83 27.44 -23.64
N GLY A 123 -17.38 28.17 -22.63
CA GLY A 123 -17.84 29.52 -22.28
C GLY A 123 -19.01 29.54 -21.28
N VAL A 124 -19.53 28.38 -20.88
CA VAL A 124 -20.63 28.26 -19.92
C VAL A 124 -20.09 27.78 -18.57
N SER A 125 -20.34 28.55 -17.52
CA SER A 125 -20.01 28.13 -16.15
C SER A 125 -21.05 27.16 -15.63
N LEU A 126 -20.62 25.95 -15.26
CA LEU A 126 -21.44 24.90 -14.63
C LEU A 126 -21.03 24.64 -13.17
N LYS A 127 -20.51 25.66 -12.46
CA LYS A 127 -20.10 25.54 -11.05
C LYS A 127 -21.18 24.98 -10.11
N CYS A 128 -22.46 25.25 -10.39
CA CYS A 128 -23.56 24.66 -9.64
C CYS A 128 -23.61 23.13 -9.77
N PHE A 129 -23.27 22.60 -10.95
CA PHE A 129 -23.15 21.17 -11.18
C PHE A 129 -21.98 20.58 -10.40
N ALA A 130 -20.81 21.23 -10.37
CA ALA A 130 -19.68 20.79 -9.54
C ALA A 130 -20.05 20.69 -8.06
N LYS A 131 -20.82 21.67 -7.55
CA LYS A 131 -21.31 21.66 -6.16
C LYS A 131 -22.24 20.47 -5.90
N GLU A 132 -23.19 20.21 -6.79
CA GLU A 132 -24.12 19.07 -6.67
C GLU A 132 -23.39 17.72 -6.82
N LEU A 133 -22.44 17.66 -7.74
CA LEU A 133 -21.57 16.50 -7.92
C LEU A 133 -20.81 16.21 -6.63
N ARG A 134 -20.21 17.22 -5.98
CA ARG A 134 -19.56 17.04 -4.67
C ARG A 134 -20.54 16.53 -3.62
N ALA A 135 -21.75 17.08 -3.55
CA ALA A 135 -22.79 16.65 -2.61
C ALA A 135 -23.14 15.16 -2.76
N THR A 136 -23.11 14.63 -3.99
CA THR A 136 -23.36 13.22 -4.28
C THR A 136 -22.11 12.35 -4.04
N LYS A 137 -20.94 12.85 -4.43
CA LYS A 137 -19.67 12.11 -4.44
C LYS A 137 -19.03 11.97 -3.05
N ASN A 138 -19.32 12.85 -2.09
CA ASN A 138 -18.83 12.70 -0.71
C ASN A 138 -19.49 11.54 0.07
N LEU A 139 -20.54 10.93 -0.48
CA LEU A 139 -21.28 9.85 0.19
C LEU A 139 -20.68 8.45 -0.05
N ARG A 140 -19.68 8.34 -0.93
CA ARG A 140 -19.00 7.08 -1.23
C ARG A 140 -17.59 7.33 -1.75
N PRO A 141 -16.65 6.38 -1.61
CA PRO A 141 -15.35 6.47 -2.24
C PRO A 141 -15.47 6.49 -3.77
N GLU A 142 -14.53 7.18 -4.42
CA GLU A 142 -14.48 7.31 -5.87
C GLU A 142 -13.18 6.77 -6.43
N ILE A 143 -13.27 5.94 -7.47
CA ILE A 143 -12.11 5.36 -8.14
C ILE A 143 -11.70 6.29 -9.28
N VAL A 144 -10.60 7.00 -9.09
CA VAL A 144 -10.10 8.01 -10.03
C VAL A 144 -8.59 7.89 -10.17
N GLU A 145 -8.08 8.33 -11.33
CA GLU A 145 -6.65 8.55 -11.50
C GLU A 145 -6.31 9.90 -10.86
N VAL A 146 -5.50 9.86 -9.80
CA VAL A 146 -4.92 11.03 -9.15
C VAL A 146 -3.52 11.21 -9.69
N LYS A 147 -3.18 12.42 -10.11
CA LYS A 147 -1.84 12.72 -10.60
C LYS A 147 -0.87 13.01 -9.45
N PRO A 148 0.44 12.77 -9.60
CA PRO A 148 1.43 13.16 -8.60
C PRO A 148 1.32 14.63 -8.19
N GLU A 149 1.08 15.52 -9.15
CA GLU A 149 0.91 16.95 -8.90
C GLU A 149 -0.40 17.32 -8.18
N ASP A 150 -1.32 16.39 -8.00
CA ASP A 150 -2.56 16.62 -7.25
C ASP A 150 -2.44 16.17 -5.78
N LEU A 151 -1.34 15.51 -5.40
CA LEU A 151 -1.04 15.22 -3.99
C LEU A 151 -0.62 16.49 -3.24
N LEU A 152 -1.20 16.69 -2.05
CA LEU A 152 -0.98 17.85 -1.18
C LEU A 152 -0.19 17.51 0.08
N GLY A 153 0.23 16.26 0.27
CA GLY A 153 1.04 15.85 1.41
C GLY A 153 1.95 14.68 1.05
N GLU A 154 2.87 14.38 1.96
CA GLU A 154 3.64 13.13 1.90
C GLU A 154 2.73 11.92 2.09
N GLU A 155 3.17 10.77 1.59
CA GLU A 155 2.44 9.51 1.77
C GLU A 155 2.61 9.00 3.19
N ILE A 156 1.50 8.51 3.76
CA ILE A 156 1.43 8.01 5.12
C ILE A 156 1.01 6.55 5.05
N ALA A 157 1.80 5.65 5.63
CA ALA A 157 1.41 4.26 5.80
C ALA A 157 0.19 4.19 6.72
N TYR A 158 -0.93 3.72 6.20
CA TYR A 158 -2.21 3.60 6.90
C TYR A 158 -2.34 2.26 7.61
N CYS A 159 -2.03 1.18 6.89
CA CYS A 159 -2.14 -0.18 7.36
C CYS A 159 -1.09 -1.03 6.63
N TRP A 160 -0.43 -1.92 7.37
CA TRP A 160 0.40 -2.97 6.80
C TRP A 160 -0.26 -4.32 7.10
N VAL A 161 -0.40 -5.15 6.08
CA VAL A 161 -0.99 -6.48 6.14
C VAL A 161 0.13 -7.50 5.90
N ASN A 162 0.38 -8.35 6.90
CA ASN A 162 1.30 -9.47 6.81
C ASN A 162 0.54 -10.74 6.36
N MET A 163 0.73 -11.14 5.10
CA MET A 163 0.02 -12.29 4.56
C MET A 163 0.41 -13.61 5.22
N ARG A 164 1.54 -13.67 5.93
CA ARG A 164 1.98 -14.88 6.64
C ARG A 164 1.37 -15.02 8.03
N GLU A 165 1.02 -13.92 8.68
CA GLU A 165 0.66 -13.91 10.11
C GLU A 165 -0.76 -13.40 10.39
N ASP A 166 -1.22 -12.38 9.65
CA ASP A 166 -2.48 -11.72 9.96
C ASP A 166 -3.67 -12.67 9.78
N THR A 167 -4.62 -12.59 10.70
CA THR A 167 -5.87 -13.36 10.70
C THR A 167 -7.00 -12.55 10.05
N ALA A 168 -8.12 -13.20 9.74
CA ALA A 168 -9.29 -12.49 9.23
C ALA A 168 -9.81 -11.45 10.24
N GLU A 169 -9.63 -11.69 11.53
CA GLU A 169 -10.02 -10.79 12.60
C GLU A 169 -9.17 -9.51 12.65
N ASP A 170 -7.87 -9.61 12.36
CA ASP A 170 -6.95 -8.46 12.32
C ASP A 170 -7.36 -7.45 11.22
N LEU A 171 -8.12 -7.92 10.23
CA LEU A 171 -8.63 -7.10 9.14
C LEU A 171 -9.97 -6.41 9.43
N ASN A 172 -10.57 -6.61 10.60
CA ASN A 172 -11.91 -6.10 10.88
C ASN A 172 -11.96 -4.57 11.01
N GLU A 173 -10.90 -3.94 11.52
CA GLU A 173 -10.89 -2.50 11.77
C GLU A 173 -9.48 -1.92 11.71
N PHE A 174 -9.35 -0.85 10.94
CA PHE A 174 -8.14 -0.03 10.88
C PHE A 174 -8.49 1.40 11.25
N THR A 175 -7.63 2.05 12.03
CA THR A 175 -7.78 3.47 12.39
C THR A 175 -6.43 4.16 12.35
N LEU A 176 -6.36 5.27 11.64
CA LEU A 176 -5.21 6.17 11.65
C LEU A 176 -5.68 7.57 12.03
N LYS A 177 -5.08 8.12 13.09
CA LYS A 177 -5.09 9.57 13.38
C LYS A 177 -3.75 10.14 12.98
N HIS A 178 -3.74 11.19 12.16
CA HIS A 178 -2.48 11.76 11.68
C HIS A 178 -2.56 13.26 11.45
N VAL A 179 -1.40 13.90 11.49
CA VAL A 179 -1.18 15.28 11.03
C VAL A 179 -0.04 15.31 10.04
N VAL A 180 -0.30 15.87 8.87
CA VAL A 180 0.70 16.08 7.82
C VAL A 180 0.71 17.55 7.43
N GLY A 181 1.90 18.13 7.25
CA GLY A 181 2.03 19.46 6.67
C GLY A 181 1.76 19.39 5.17
N ALA A 182 0.95 20.30 4.65
CA ALA A 182 0.72 20.37 3.21
C ALA A 182 2.05 20.59 2.47
N SER A 183 2.38 19.77 1.49
CA SER A 183 3.66 19.87 0.77
C SER A 183 3.72 21.05 -0.21
N LYS A 184 2.57 21.70 -0.48
CA LYS A 184 2.43 22.85 -1.36
C LYS A 184 1.07 23.52 -1.16
N ASN A 185 0.93 24.73 -1.70
CA ASN A 185 -0.37 25.39 -1.79
C ASN A 185 -1.33 24.60 -2.69
N GLY A 186 -2.59 24.51 -2.31
CA GLY A 186 -3.58 23.81 -3.11
C GLY A 186 -4.98 23.85 -2.52
N ASN A 187 -5.90 23.17 -3.21
CA ASN A 187 -7.27 23.02 -2.78
C ASN A 187 -7.45 21.60 -2.24
N TYR A 188 -7.52 21.46 -0.92
CA TYR A 188 -7.71 20.20 -0.24
C TYR A 188 -9.15 19.73 -0.41
N GLN A 189 -9.31 18.61 -1.12
CA GLN A 189 -10.61 18.13 -1.59
C GLN A 189 -10.93 16.70 -1.14
N GLY A 190 -9.97 15.99 -0.54
CA GLY A 190 -10.14 14.60 -0.13
C GLY A 190 -8.83 13.93 0.30
N LEU A 191 -8.95 12.71 0.79
CA LEU A 191 -7.82 11.80 0.96
C LEU A 191 -7.74 10.85 -0.24
N CYS A 192 -6.56 10.74 -0.82
CA CYS A 192 -6.21 9.73 -1.81
C CYS A 192 -5.68 8.49 -1.07
N VAL A 193 -6.17 7.31 -1.45
CA VAL A 193 -5.83 6.01 -0.89
C VAL A 193 -5.36 5.10 -2.02
N TRP A 194 -4.22 4.44 -1.81
CA TRP A 194 -3.66 3.46 -2.72
C TRP A 194 -2.95 2.37 -1.91
N PHE A 195 -2.39 1.37 -2.59
CA PHE A 195 -1.65 0.30 -1.93
C PHE A 195 -0.42 -0.14 -2.71
N GLU A 196 0.49 -0.79 -1.99
CA GLU A 196 1.61 -1.53 -2.54
C GLU A 196 1.54 -2.98 -2.08
N CYS A 197 1.96 -3.92 -2.93
CA CYS A 197 2.16 -5.32 -2.59
C CYS A 197 3.62 -5.70 -2.76
N ASN A 198 4.23 -6.23 -1.71
CA ASN A 198 5.61 -6.69 -1.69
C ASN A 198 5.64 -8.19 -1.95
N PHE A 199 6.48 -8.62 -2.89
CA PHE A 199 6.71 -10.04 -3.17
C PHE A 199 7.97 -10.52 -2.43
N PRO A 200 8.01 -11.80 -1.99
CA PRO A 200 9.14 -12.34 -1.26
C PRO A 200 10.40 -12.34 -2.10
N GLN A 201 11.55 -12.09 -1.47
CA GLN A 201 12.86 -12.22 -2.11
C GLN A 201 13.29 -13.69 -2.10
N LEU A 202 13.34 -14.31 -3.28
CA LEU A 202 13.80 -15.69 -3.41
C LEU A 202 15.33 -15.76 -3.57
N PRO A 203 16.01 -16.76 -2.99
CA PRO A 203 17.48 -16.88 -2.98
C PRO A 203 18.16 -16.94 -4.36
N ASP A 204 17.41 -17.25 -5.41
CA ASP A 204 17.86 -17.45 -6.79
C ASP A 204 17.38 -16.36 -7.77
N GLY A 205 16.69 -15.32 -7.28
CA GLY A 205 16.20 -14.21 -8.09
C GLY A 205 17.33 -13.41 -8.73
N THR A 206 17.39 -13.40 -10.06
CA THR A 206 18.46 -12.81 -10.89
C THR A 206 18.43 -11.26 -10.94
N GLY A 207 17.97 -10.59 -9.89
CA GLY A 207 17.86 -9.12 -9.85
C GLY A 207 18.04 -8.59 -8.43
N ASP A 208 18.83 -7.52 -8.30
CA ASP A 208 19.20 -6.84 -7.04
C ASP A 208 18.01 -6.10 -6.34
N GLY A 209 16.76 -6.50 -6.56
CA GLY A 209 15.60 -5.74 -6.11
C GLY A 209 14.40 -6.59 -5.72
N ARG A 210 13.73 -6.17 -4.64
CA ARG A 210 12.39 -6.67 -4.27
C ARG A 210 11.39 -6.30 -5.38
N VAL A 211 10.57 -7.26 -5.80
CA VAL A 211 9.46 -6.98 -6.71
C VAL A 211 8.32 -6.35 -5.91
N VAL A 212 7.82 -5.21 -6.38
CA VAL A 212 6.74 -4.45 -5.75
C VAL A 212 5.71 -4.10 -6.82
N LEU A 213 4.45 -4.42 -6.55
CA LEU A 213 3.32 -3.87 -7.28
C LEU A 213 2.90 -2.58 -6.57
N ASP A 214 3.02 -1.45 -7.25
CA ASP A 214 2.70 -0.13 -6.68
C ASP A 214 1.56 0.54 -7.46
N THR A 215 0.51 0.94 -6.74
CA THR A 215 -0.67 1.65 -7.28
C THR A 215 -0.67 3.15 -6.95
N SER A 216 0.44 3.68 -6.45
CA SER A 216 0.65 5.10 -6.15
C SER A 216 0.38 6.00 -7.36
N PRO A 217 -0.13 7.22 -7.15
CA PRO A 217 -0.15 8.27 -8.17
C PRO A 217 1.18 8.49 -8.89
N LYS A 218 2.30 8.20 -8.21
CA LYS A 218 3.68 8.36 -8.71
C LYS A 218 4.14 7.22 -9.64
N SER A 219 3.42 6.12 -9.65
CA SER A 219 3.75 4.91 -10.39
C SER A 219 2.91 4.76 -11.67
N ALA A 220 3.23 3.76 -12.48
CA ALA A 220 2.49 3.50 -13.72
C ALA A 220 1.03 3.19 -13.41
N LEU A 221 0.12 3.67 -14.26
CA LEU A 221 -1.32 3.50 -14.06
C LEU A 221 -1.71 2.02 -14.05
N THR A 222 -2.40 1.61 -12.99
CA THR A 222 -3.00 0.28 -12.85
C THR A 222 -4.52 0.35 -12.99
N HIS A 223 -5.18 -0.80 -13.17
CA HIS A 223 -6.65 -0.84 -13.25
C HIS A 223 -7.34 -0.46 -11.93
N TRP A 224 -6.66 -0.64 -10.79
CA TRP A 224 -7.15 -0.20 -9.47
C TRP A 224 -7.23 1.32 -9.34
N LYS A 225 -6.41 2.06 -10.10
CA LYS A 225 -6.22 3.51 -9.95
C LYS A 225 -5.99 3.86 -8.48
N GLN A 226 -6.59 4.96 -8.00
CA GLN A 226 -6.63 5.32 -6.59
C GLN A 226 -8.07 5.49 -6.13
N THR A 227 -8.28 5.28 -4.83
CA THR A 227 -9.56 5.56 -4.18
C THR A 227 -9.50 6.92 -3.52
N VAL A 228 -10.43 7.81 -3.84
CA VAL A 228 -10.52 9.12 -3.20
C VAL A 228 -11.76 9.20 -2.31
N ILE A 229 -11.53 9.61 -1.06
CA ILE A 229 -12.58 9.96 -0.11
C ILE A 229 -12.78 11.47 -0.20
N VAL A 230 -13.85 11.87 -0.89
CA VAL A 230 -14.13 13.27 -1.22
C VAL A 230 -14.70 14.02 -0.01
N LEU A 231 -14.14 15.18 0.32
CA LEU A 231 -14.67 16.04 1.37
C LEU A 231 -15.99 16.72 0.94
N PRO A 232 -16.94 16.93 1.88
CA PRO A 232 -18.16 17.69 1.61
C PRO A 232 -17.89 19.15 1.19
N HIS A 233 -16.82 19.74 1.71
CA HIS A 233 -16.37 21.08 1.41
C HIS A 233 -14.88 21.07 1.13
N GLU A 234 -14.45 21.82 0.12
CA GLU A 234 -13.04 22.02 -0.16
C GLU A 234 -12.45 23.12 0.72
N GLN A 235 -11.15 23.03 0.98
CA GLN A 235 -10.40 23.95 1.83
C GLN A 235 -9.13 24.37 1.10
N ASP A 236 -8.87 25.67 1.02
CA ASP A 236 -7.58 26.13 0.53
C ASP A 236 -6.53 25.90 1.63
N VAL A 237 -5.38 25.36 1.27
CA VAL A 237 -4.27 25.10 2.17
C VAL A 237 -2.99 25.75 1.65
N GLU A 238 -2.17 26.27 2.56
CA GLU A 238 -0.84 26.80 2.28
C GLU A 238 0.26 25.77 2.57
N GLU A 239 1.43 25.91 1.94
CA GLU A 239 2.59 25.05 2.19
C GLU A 239 2.98 25.03 3.68
N GLY A 240 3.07 23.82 4.22
CA GLY A 240 3.32 23.48 5.61
C GLY A 240 2.12 23.67 6.54
N GLU A 241 0.95 24.10 6.05
CA GLU A 241 -0.27 24.15 6.84
C GLU A 241 -0.64 22.73 7.32
N PRO A 242 -0.92 22.52 8.62
CA PRO A 242 -1.22 21.20 9.14
C PRO A 242 -2.61 20.73 8.73
N ILE A 243 -2.67 19.57 8.08
CA ILE A 243 -3.88 18.83 7.76
C ILE A 243 -4.00 17.68 8.74
N ALA A 244 -4.98 17.76 9.66
CA ALA A 244 -5.22 16.75 10.67
C ALA A 244 -6.51 15.97 10.37
N PHE A 245 -6.43 14.64 10.45
CA PHE A 245 -7.56 13.77 10.14
C PHE A 245 -7.52 12.46 10.93
N GLU A 246 -8.68 11.82 11.03
CA GLU A 246 -8.83 10.41 11.39
C GLU A 246 -9.48 9.68 10.21
N LEU A 247 -8.87 8.57 9.80
CA LEU A 247 -9.44 7.64 8.83
C LEU A 247 -9.71 6.30 9.52
N ASN A 248 -10.96 5.90 9.58
CA ASN A 248 -11.39 4.58 10.06
C ASN A 248 -11.92 3.76 8.87
N MET A 249 -11.48 2.51 8.77
CA MET A 249 -12.05 1.52 7.87
C MET A 249 -12.46 0.31 8.70
N SER A 250 -13.75 0.04 8.79
CA SER A 250 -14.31 -1.09 9.54
C SER A 250 -15.15 -2.00 8.66
N ARG A 251 -15.01 -3.31 8.84
CA ARG A 251 -15.74 -4.31 8.04
C ARG A 251 -17.24 -4.20 8.29
N ASP A 252 -18.01 -4.28 7.21
CA ASP A 252 -19.47 -4.19 7.30
C ASP A 252 -20.04 -5.47 7.95
N PRO A 253 -20.84 -5.35 9.04
CA PRO A 253 -21.38 -6.52 9.75
C PRO A 253 -22.31 -7.39 8.90
N THR A 254 -22.85 -6.84 7.79
CA THR A 254 -23.77 -7.56 6.90
C THR A 254 -23.08 -8.17 5.68
N SER A 255 -21.82 -7.79 5.41
CA SER A 255 -21.04 -8.29 4.28
C SER A 255 -19.55 -8.13 4.54
N SER A 256 -18.84 -9.25 4.70
CA SER A 256 -17.38 -9.26 4.86
C SER A 256 -16.61 -8.69 3.67
N ARG A 257 -17.27 -8.51 2.53
CA ARG A 257 -16.69 -7.95 1.29
C ARG A 257 -16.72 -6.43 1.21
N ARG A 258 -17.25 -5.76 2.23
CA ARG A 258 -17.39 -4.30 2.26
C ARG A 258 -16.78 -3.72 3.52
N TYR A 259 -16.22 -2.53 3.37
CA TYR A 259 -15.74 -1.71 4.48
C TYR A 259 -16.55 -0.42 4.55
N ASN A 260 -16.95 -0.05 5.75
CA ASN A 260 -17.43 1.27 6.09
C ASN A 260 -16.20 2.16 6.30
N ILE A 261 -16.16 3.28 5.58
CA ILE A 261 -15.04 4.21 5.62
C ILE A 261 -15.54 5.52 6.21
N GLN A 262 -14.88 5.98 7.28
CA GLN A 262 -15.18 7.25 7.93
C GLN A 262 -13.93 8.13 7.94
N LEU A 263 -14.06 9.32 7.37
CA LEU A 263 -13.05 10.37 7.43
C LEU A 263 -13.55 11.50 8.34
N SER A 264 -12.85 11.72 9.45
CA SER A 264 -13.13 12.83 10.37
C SER A 264 -12.03 13.88 10.25
N MET A 265 -12.41 15.13 10.00
CA MET A 265 -11.48 16.25 10.06
C MET A 265 -11.22 16.63 11.52
N LEU A 266 -9.95 16.68 11.91
CA LEU A 266 -9.55 16.95 13.29
C LEU A 266 -8.93 18.35 13.41
N SER A 267 -8.89 18.87 14.64
CA SER A 267 -8.05 20.02 14.96
C SER A 267 -6.60 19.55 15.06
N PRO A 268 -5.64 20.18 14.35
CA PRO A 268 -4.22 19.85 14.51
C PRO A 268 -3.67 20.07 15.93
N GLU A 269 -4.37 20.83 16.78
CA GLU A 269 -3.99 21.03 18.18
C GLU A 269 -4.27 19.80 19.05
N ASP A 270 -5.26 18.98 18.67
CA ASP A 270 -5.80 17.86 19.44
C ASP A 270 -5.23 16.49 19.02
N VAL A 271 -4.29 16.49 18.07
CA VAL A 271 -3.68 15.27 17.52
C VAL A 271 -2.19 15.27 17.82
N ASP A 272 -1.63 14.10 18.12
CA ASP A 272 -0.19 13.92 18.24
C ASP A 272 0.48 14.04 16.87
N HIS A 273 1.54 14.84 16.80
CA HIS A 273 2.26 15.08 15.55
C HIS A 273 3.36 14.03 15.40
N PRO A 274 3.60 13.49 14.19
CA PRO A 274 4.73 12.60 13.96
C PRO A 274 6.06 13.31 14.27
N LEU A 275 7.11 12.54 14.56
CA LEU A 275 8.43 13.07 14.87
C LEU A 275 9.46 12.52 13.88
N PRO A 276 10.00 13.33 12.94
CA PRO A 276 9.68 14.74 12.72
C PRO A 276 8.33 14.95 12.02
N CYS A 277 7.65 16.06 12.33
CA CYS A 277 6.44 16.48 11.60
C CYS A 277 6.80 17.40 10.44
N SER A 278 6.08 17.29 9.34
CA SER A 278 6.23 18.12 8.15
C SER A 278 5.48 19.46 8.21
N CYS A 279 4.66 19.72 9.25
CA CYS A 279 3.89 20.96 9.36
C CYS A 279 4.67 22.14 9.97
N HIS A 280 4.09 23.33 9.81
CA HIS A 280 4.63 24.62 10.27
C HIS A 280 4.12 25.05 11.66
N PHE A 281 3.55 24.15 12.45
CA PHE A 281 3.32 24.46 13.86
C PHE A 281 4.64 24.77 14.57
N THR A 282 4.66 25.85 15.35
CA THR A 282 5.87 26.32 16.05
C THR A 282 6.52 25.21 16.87
N LYS A 283 5.71 24.37 17.56
CA LYS A 283 6.21 23.21 18.31
C LYS A 283 6.97 22.22 17.42
N CYS A 284 6.49 21.99 16.20
CA CYS A 284 7.07 21.05 15.23
C CYS A 284 8.37 21.58 14.63
N ILE A 285 8.39 22.87 14.26
CA ILE A 285 9.60 23.55 13.75
C ILE A 285 10.72 23.49 14.78
N LEU A 286 10.43 23.84 16.04
CA LEU A 286 11.40 23.80 17.13
C LEU A 286 11.91 22.37 17.38
N THR A 287 11.01 21.40 17.45
CA THR A 287 11.39 19.99 17.66
C THR A 287 12.27 19.47 16.52
N LYS A 288 11.94 19.78 15.26
CA LYS A 288 12.76 19.39 14.10
C LYS A 288 14.17 19.99 14.16
N ALA A 289 14.29 21.26 14.55
CA ALA A 289 15.59 21.92 14.73
C ALA A 289 16.42 21.28 15.86
N VAL A 290 15.78 20.93 16.98
CA VAL A 290 16.44 20.23 18.10
C VAL A 290 16.91 18.84 17.68
N LEU A 291 16.07 18.06 17.00
CA LEU A 291 16.44 16.73 16.47
C LEU A 291 17.63 16.81 15.52
N ALA A 292 17.66 17.80 14.62
CA ALA A 292 18.78 18.02 13.71
C ALA A 292 20.08 18.32 14.47
N GLN A 293 20.05 19.21 15.48
CA GLN A 293 21.22 19.51 16.30
C GLN A 293 21.73 18.29 17.10
N HIS A 294 20.83 17.46 17.63
CA HIS A 294 21.22 16.23 18.32
C HIS A 294 21.84 15.21 17.37
N ALA A 295 21.28 15.04 16.17
CA ALA A 295 21.84 14.16 15.15
C ALA A 295 23.24 14.63 14.70
N GLU A 296 23.43 15.93 14.48
CA GLU A 296 24.73 16.52 14.16
C GLU A 296 25.75 16.27 15.27
N ARG A 297 25.37 16.45 16.55
CA ARG A 297 26.25 16.18 17.70
C ARG A 297 26.64 14.71 17.79
N ALA A 298 25.69 13.79 17.64
CA ALA A 298 25.97 12.35 17.66
C ALA A 298 26.92 11.94 16.53
N LEU A 299 26.80 12.54 15.35
CA LEU A 299 27.72 12.31 14.23
C LEU A 299 29.13 12.85 14.51
N ILE A 300 29.25 13.98 15.19
CA ILE A 300 30.54 14.55 15.60
C ILE A 300 31.20 13.65 16.67
N GLU A 301 30.44 13.23 17.69
CA GLU A 301 30.93 12.34 18.75
C GLU A 301 31.42 11.00 18.18
N ASN A 302 30.65 10.37 17.28
CA ASN A 302 31.05 9.12 16.63
C ASN A 302 32.32 9.29 15.78
N LYS A 303 32.48 10.41 15.05
CA LYS A 303 33.72 10.70 14.31
C LYS A 303 34.93 10.87 15.24
N MET A 304 34.75 11.51 16.39
CA MET A 304 35.82 11.69 17.36
C MET A 304 36.22 10.37 18.05
N ASP A 305 35.28 9.44 18.22
CA ASP A 305 35.58 8.12 18.75
C ASP A 305 36.27 7.22 17.71
N ASP A 306 35.87 7.27 16.43
CA ASP A 306 36.57 6.59 15.33
C ASP A 306 38.02 7.08 15.16
N GLU A 307 38.26 8.39 15.28
CA GLU A 307 39.62 8.97 15.23
C GLU A 307 40.48 8.56 16.43
N LYS A 308 39.89 8.39 17.62
CA LYS A 308 40.62 7.89 18.81
C LYS A 308 41.00 6.42 18.69
N VAL A 309 40.17 5.58 18.06
CA VAL A 309 40.49 4.17 17.82
C VAL A 309 41.62 4.02 16.81
N GLY A 310 41.70 4.89 15.80
CA GLY A 310 42.79 4.92 14.82
C GLY A 310 44.17 5.35 15.35
N ILE A 311 44.24 5.99 16.52
CA ILE A 311 45.49 6.47 17.12
C ILE A 311 46.15 5.42 18.05
N ILE A 312 45.46 4.32 18.40
CA ILE A 312 45.96 3.31 19.35
C ILE A 312 46.69 2.13 18.65
N MET A 313 46.78 2.11 17.33
CA MET A 313 47.57 1.11 16.60
C MET A 313 48.76 1.77 15.92
N ASP A 314 49.89 1.86 16.63
CA ASP A 314 51.26 1.66 16.13
C ASP A 314 52.28 2.19 17.16
N GLU A 315 52.64 1.35 18.13
CA GLU A 315 54.02 1.35 18.64
C GLU A 315 54.53 -0.10 18.54
N PRO A 316 55.46 -0.40 17.61
CA PRO A 316 56.17 -1.67 17.64
C PRO A 316 57.09 -1.67 18.86
N ILE A 317 56.94 -2.69 19.70
CA ILE A 317 57.92 -3.01 20.74
C ILE A 317 59.19 -3.48 20.00
N ASP A 318 60.22 -2.65 20.08
CA ASP A 318 61.55 -2.87 19.51
C ASP A 318 62.28 -3.89 20.39
N ASP A 319 62.16 -5.18 20.05
CA ASP A 319 63.06 -6.23 20.52
C ASP A 319 64.12 -6.45 19.43
N ASP A 320 65.23 -5.72 19.52
CA ASP A 320 66.48 -6.03 18.81
C ASP A 320 67.65 -6.09 19.81
N ASP A 321 67.96 -7.33 20.16
CA ASP A 321 69.25 -8.01 20.35
C ASP A 321 70.57 -7.26 20.64
N ASP A 322 71.34 -7.95 21.48
CA ASP A 322 72.81 -8.14 21.53
C ASP A 322 73.75 -7.10 22.18
N ASP A 323 74.43 -7.53 23.25
CA ASP A 323 75.90 -7.62 23.22
C ASP A 323 76.49 -8.41 24.43
N SER A 324 77.46 -9.30 24.10
CA SER A 324 78.44 -10.07 24.90
C SER A 324 78.15 -11.50 25.38
#